data_AF-A0A2G0Q4K2-F1
#
_entry.id   AF-A0A2G0Q4K2-F1
#
_cell.length_a   1.000
_cell.length_b   1.000
_cell.length_c   1.000
_cell.angle_alpha   90.00
_cell.angle_beta   90.00
_cell.angle_gamma   90.00
#
_symmetry.space_group_name_H-M   'P 1'
#
loop_
_entity.id
_entity.type
_entity.pdbx_description
1 polymer ?
#
loop_
_entity_poly.entity_id
_entity_poly.type
_entity_poly.pdbx_seq_one_letter_code
_entity_poly.pdbx_strand_id
1 'polypeptide(L)'
;MNNYEKVEIGYEKRIFISRDGREFDINDSSWKLNKNVVVAVKWMSKLKPIVESSLKTVLARCAEEYAAETVRGLNDQTRQYFNLMGDREFLVHSLISYRSALSRDEEQNLSKIRMFVRN
;
A
#
# COMPACT_ATOMS: atom_id res chain seq x y z
N MET A 1 -6.59 44.97 1.04
CA MET A 1 -5.59 44.04 0.47
C MET A 1 -5.66 42.78 1.33
N ASN A 2 -6.25 41.71 0.82
CA ASN A 2 -6.36 40.44 1.56
C ASN A 2 -5.05 39.66 1.40
N ASN A 3 -4.35 39.46 2.51
CA ASN A 3 -3.23 38.52 2.60
C ASN A 3 -3.81 37.11 2.57
N TYR A 4 -3.75 36.46 1.41
CA TYR A 4 -3.92 35.01 1.32
C TYR A 4 -2.66 34.35 1.89
N GLU A 5 -2.66 34.11 3.21
CA GLU A 5 -1.73 33.14 3.78
C GLU A 5 -2.05 31.78 3.16
N LYS A 6 -1.11 31.31 2.33
CA LYS A 6 -1.05 29.93 1.87
C LYS A 6 -0.85 29.07 3.11
N VAL A 7 -1.93 28.48 3.62
CA VAL A 7 -1.81 27.43 4.64
C VAL A 7 -1.24 26.21 3.94
N GLU A 8 0.09 26.10 3.93
CA GLU A 8 0.75 24.83 3.67
C GLU A 8 0.38 23.92 4.84
N ILE A 9 -0.62 23.07 4.62
CA ILE A 9 -0.93 21.97 5.52
C ILE A 9 0.26 21.01 5.40
N GLY A 10 1.30 21.28 6.18
CA GLY A 10 2.45 20.39 6.31
C GLY A 10 1.93 19.09 6.92
N TYR A 11 1.74 18.06 6.09
CA TYR A 11 1.56 16.71 6.61
C TYR A 11 2.80 16.41 7.45
N GLU A 12 2.60 16.16 8.75
CA GLU A 12 3.69 15.73 9.62
C GLU A 12 4.40 14.55 8.97
N LYS A 13 5.71 14.70 8.77
CA LYS A 13 6.55 13.62 8.26
C LYS A 13 6.42 12.43 9.19
N ARG A 14 6.04 11.28 8.64
CA ARG A 14 5.99 10.02 9.38
C ARG A 14 7.03 9.09 8.76
N ILE A 15 8.22 9.14 9.35
CA ILE A 15 9.39 8.41 8.87
C ILE A 15 9.42 7.00 9.46
N PHE A 16 9.75 6.03 8.60
CA PHE A 16 9.99 4.64 8.93
C PHE A 16 11.37 4.22 8.43
N ILE A 17 11.91 3.14 8.97
CA ILE A 17 13.20 2.56 8.55
C ILE A 17 12.94 1.17 8.01
N SER A 18 13.28 0.92 6.75
CA SER A 18 13.15 -0.41 6.16
C SER A 18 14.06 -1.42 6.87
N ARG A 19 13.79 -2.71 6.71
CA ARG A 19 14.67 -3.80 7.15
C ARG A 19 16.12 -3.63 6.69
N ASP A 20 16.32 -3.06 5.50
CA ASP A 20 17.63 -2.81 4.90
C ASP A 20 18.27 -1.46 5.36
N GLY A 21 17.68 -0.79 6.35
CA GLY A 21 18.20 0.45 6.94
C GLY A 21 17.97 1.72 6.10
N ARG A 22 16.97 1.73 5.20
CA ARG A 22 16.60 2.94 4.44
C ARG A 22 15.44 3.67 5.10
N GLU A 23 15.63 4.95 5.36
CA GLU A 23 14.54 5.84 5.74
C GLU A 23 13.59 6.11 4.59
N PHE A 24 12.29 6.16 4.87
CA PHE A 24 11.25 6.58 3.93
C PHE A 24 10.09 7.25 4.68
N ASP A 25 9.42 8.21 4.03
CA ASP A 25 8.19 8.82 4.55
C ASP A 25 6.97 8.05 4.05
N ILE A 26 6.08 7.66 4.97
CA ILE A 26 4.83 6.98 4.62
C ILE A 26 3.95 7.81 3.68
N ASN A 27 4.09 9.13 3.69
CA ASN A 27 3.32 10.05 2.86
C ASN A 27 3.90 10.22 1.45
N ASP A 28 5.14 9.76 1.20
CA ASP A 28 5.76 9.85 -0.11
C ASP A 28 4.99 9.04 -1.16
N SER A 29 5.10 9.46 -2.43
CA SER A 29 4.51 8.73 -3.56
C SER A 29 5.17 7.37 -3.83
N SER A 30 6.38 7.16 -3.29
CA SER A 30 7.16 5.94 -3.46
C SER A 30 8.18 5.79 -2.35
N TRP A 31 8.47 4.56 -1.94
CA TRP A 31 9.44 4.26 -0.88
C TRP A 31 10.64 3.52 -1.44
N LYS A 32 11.84 4.07 -1.23
CA LYS A 32 13.10 3.41 -1.59
C LYS A 32 13.55 2.54 -0.43
N LEU A 33 13.16 1.27 -0.46
CA LEU A 33 13.38 0.36 0.66
C LEU A 33 14.81 -0.19 0.72
N ASN A 34 15.51 -0.27 -0.42
CA ASN A 34 16.95 -0.57 -0.47
C ASN A 34 17.61 0.01 -1.73
N LYS A 35 18.82 -0.46 -2.09
CA LYS A 35 19.55 0.04 -3.26
C LYS A 35 18.87 -0.28 -4.60
N ASN A 36 18.09 -1.36 -4.67
CA ASN A 36 17.54 -1.92 -5.90
C ASN A 36 16.02 -1.80 -5.99
N VAL A 37 15.32 -1.63 -4.87
CA VAL A 37 13.87 -1.72 -4.79
C VAL A 37 13.26 -0.38 -4.39
N VAL A 38 12.38 0.10 -5.27
CA VAL A 38 11.47 1.22 -5.00
C VAL A 38 10.03 0.70 -5.11
N VAL A 39 9.22 0.98 -4.11
CA VAL A 39 7.81 0.61 -4.05
C VAL A 39 6.97 1.84 -4.33
N ALA A 40 6.26 1.88 -5.46
CA ALA A 40 5.37 2.99 -5.80
C ALA A 40 4.01 2.81 -5.10
N VAL A 41 3.68 3.72 -4.17
CA VAL A 41 2.45 3.69 -3.36
C VAL A 41 1.44 4.76 -3.77
N LYS A 42 1.80 5.67 -4.69
CA LYS A 42 0.91 6.74 -5.21
C LYS A 42 -0.44 6.24 -5.70
N TRP A 43 -0.52 5.00 -6.19
CA TRP A 43 -1.77 4.43 -6.69
C TRP A 43 -2.86 4.31 -5.61
N MET A 44 -2.46 4.22 -4.32
CA MET A 44 -3.39 4.10 -3.19
C MET A 44 -4.24 5.37 -3.00
N SER A 45 -3.83 6.52 -3.56
CA SER A 45 -4.61 7.77 -3.53
C SER A 45 -5.94 7.69 -4.29
N LYS A 46 -6.17 6.60 -5.02
CA LYS A 46 -7.44 6.32 -5.70
C LYS A 46 -8.47 5.62 -4.80
N LEU A 47 -8.03 5.13 -3.64
CA LEU A 47 -8.86 4.38 -2.68
C LEU A 47 -9.61 5.34 -1.76
N LYS A 48 -10.50 4.81 -0.92
CA LYS A 48 -11.08 5.60 0.18
C LYS A 48 -9.95 6.05 1.12
N PRO A 49 -9.98 7.27 1.68
CA PRO A 49 -8.90 7.78 2.54
C PRO A 49 -8.54 6.86 3.71
N ILE A 50 -9.54 6.23 4.34
CA ILE A 50 -9.31 5.28 5.43
C ILE A 50 -8.56 4.03 4.95
N VAL A 51 -8.90 3.52 3.76
CA VAL A 51 -8.25 2.37 3.15
C VAL A 51 -6.83 2.71 2.73
N GLU A 52 -6.61 3.87 2.11
CA GLU A 52 -5.28 4.37 1.77
C GLU A 52 -4.39 4.44 3.02
N SER A 53 -4.86 5.11 4.07
CA SER A 53 -4.10 5.29 5.31
C SER A 53 -3.76 3.95 5.97
N SER A 54 -4.72 3.04 6.06
CA SER A 54 -4.51 1.71 6.65
C SER A 54 -3.55 0.87 5.81
N LEU A 55 -3.71 0.85 4.48
CA LEU A 55 -2.81 0.09 3.59
C LEU A 55 -1.38 0.60 3.64
N LYS A 56 -1.18 1.93 3.60
CA LYS A 56 0.14 2.53 3.76
C LYS A 56 0.75 2.16 5.12
N THR A 57 -0.04 2.19 6.19
CA THR A 57 0.44 1.85 7.53
C THR A 57 0.88 0.40 7.63
N VAL A 58 0.06 -0.54 7.17
CA VAL A 58 0.40 -1.97 7.17
C VAL A 58 1.60 -2.25 6.28
N LEU A 59 1.65 -1.68 5.07
CA LEU A 59 2.77 -1.88 4.15
C LEU A 59 4.08 -1.29 4.71
N ALA A 60 4.02 -0.16 5.41
CA ALA A 60 5.17 0.42 6.09
C ALA A 60 5.69 -0.52 7.20
N ARG A 61 4.80 -1.12 8.01
CA ARG A 61 5.20 -2.16 8.99
C ARG A 61 5.83 -3.37 8.32
N CYS A 62 5.26 -3.85 7.22
CA CYS A 62 5.86 -4.91 6.43
C CYS A 62 7.27 -4.54 5.92
N ALA A 63 7.52 -3.27 5.63
CA ALA A 63 8.83 -2.81 5.19
C ALA A 63 9.91 -2.80 6.28
N GLU A 64 9.53 -2.69 7.55
CA GLU A 64 10.43 -2.82 8.71
C GLU A 64 10.85 -4.28 8.93
N GLU A 65 9.97 -5.23 8.63
CA GLU A 65 10.14 -6.65 8.98
C GLU A 65 10.60 -7.55 7.83
N TYR A 66 10.17 -7.26 6.60
CA TYR A 66 10.38 -8.14 5.45
C TYR A 66 11.40 -7.58 4.45
N ALA A 67 11.91 -8.44 3.58
CA ALA A 67 12.79 -8.02 2.49
C ALA A 67 12.03 -7.08 1.54
N ALA A 68 12.71 -6.07 0.98
CA ALA A 68 12.09 -5.09 0.10
C ALA A 68 11.33 -5.72 -1.09
N GLU A 69 11.84 -6.84 -1.61
CA GLU A 69 11.19 -7.61 -2.68
C GLU A 69 9.83 -8.19 -2.28
N THR A 70 9.72 -8.70 -1.05
CA THR A 70 8.46 -9.17 -0.48
C THR A 70 7.45 -8.03 -0.40
N VAL A 71 7.89 -6.85 0.07
CA VAL A 71 7.04 -5.66 0.21
C VAL A 71 6.56 -5.16 -1.16
N ARG A 72 7.45 -5.13 -2.16
CA ARG A 72 7.06 -4.83 -3.55
C ARG A 72 6.00 -5.81 -4.05
N GLY A 73 6.23 -7.10 -3.84
CA GLY A 73 5.27 -8.14 -4.21
C GLY A 73 3.91 -7.97 -3.53
N LEU A 74 3.87 -7.61 -2.24
CA LEU A 74 2.63 -7.30 -1.53
C LEU A 74 1.92 -6.09 -2.13
N ASN A 75 2.65 -4.99 -2.39
CA ASN A 75 2.09 -3.79 -3.00
C ASN A 75 1.49 -4.06 -4.38
N ASP A 76 2.23 -4.76 -5.25
CA ASP A 76 1.82 -5.01 -6.63
C ASP A 76 0.60 -5.92 -6.70
N GLN A 77 0.53 -6.93 -5.83
CA GLN A 77 -0.63 -7.83 -5.73
C GLN A 77 -1.86 -7.12 -5.19
N THR A 78 -1.72 -6.28 -4.16
CA THR A 78 -2.82 -5.47 -3.65
C THR A 78 -3.32 -4.47 -4.71
N ARG A 79 -2.41 -3.86 -5.47
CA ARG A 79 -2.77 -3.00 -6.60
C ARG A 79 -3.53 -3.77 -7.67
N GLN A 80 -3.10 -4.99 -8.01
CA GLN A 80 -3.77 -5.85 -8.98
C GLN A 80 -5.20 -6.20 -8.53
N TYR A 81 -5.38 -6.54 -7.25
CA TYR A 81 -6.71 -6.77 -6.67
C TYR A 81 -7.65 -5.59 -6.91
N PHE A 82 -7.25 -4.37 -6.52
CA PHE A 82 -8.10 -3.18 -6.69
C PHE A 82 -8.35 -2.83 -8.16
N ASN A 83 -7.36 -3.03 -9.03
CA ASN A 83 -7.56 -2.83 -10.47
C ASN A 83 -8.56 -3.83 -11.07
N LEU A 84 -8.56 -5.08 -10.60
CA LEU A 84 -9.45 -6.13 -11.12
C LEU A 84 -10.88 -5.97 -10.61
N MET A 85 -11.05 -5.66 -9.32
CA MET A 85 -12.38 -5.50 -8.73
C MET A 85 -13.01 -4.15 -9.06
N GLY A 86 -12.19 -3.12 -9.29
CA GLY A 86 -12.67 -1.75 -9.56
C GLY A 86 -13.14 -1.00 -8.31
N ASP A 87 -13.12 -1.66 -7.14
CA ASP A 87 -13.51 -1.06 -5.88
C ASP A 87 -12.47 -0.10 -5.32
N ARG A 88 -12.91 0.74 -4.38
CA ARG A 88 -12.04 1.67 -3.63
C ARG A 88 -11.84 1.26 -2.17
N GLU A 89 -12.38 0.10 -1.79
CA GLU A 89 -12.30 -0.48 -0.46
C GLU A 89 -12.37 -2.01 -0.54
N PHE A 90 -12.00 -2.70 0.54
CA PHE A 90 -12.18 -4.14 0.61
C PHE A 90 -13.64 -4.47 0.89
N LEU A 91 -14.28 -5.18 -0.03
CA LEU A 91 -15.65 -5.65 0.10
C LEU A 91 -15.68 -7.17 0.13
N VAL A 92 -16.58 -7.72 0.94
CA VAL A 92 -16.73 -9.19 1.09
C VAL A 92 -17.05 -9.85 -0.25
N HIS A 93 -17.97 -9.27 -1.03
CA HIS A 93 -18.31 -9.82 -2.33
C HIS A 93 -17.13 -9.76 -3.31
N SER A 94 -16.35 -8.67 -3.28
CA SER A 94 -15.16 -8.52 -4.13
C SER A 94 -14.06 -9.50 -3.76
N LEU A 95 -13.91 -9.86 -2.48
CA LEU A 95 -13.00 -10.93 -2.06
C LEU A 95 -13.46 -12.31 -2.58
N ILE A 96 -14.77 -12.56 -2.62
CA ILE A 96 -15.34 -13.79 -3.19
C ILE A 96 -15.10 -13.81 -4.71
N SER A 97 -15.45 -12.74 -5.40
CA SER A 97 -15.24 -12.58 -6.84
C SER A 97 -13.77 -12.69 -7.23
N TYR A 98 -12.88 -12.08 -6.46
CA TYR A 98 -11.43 -12.19 -6.66
C TYR A 98 -10.97 -13.64 -6.52
N ARG A 99 -11.37 -14.35 -5.46
CA ARG A 99 -11.05 -15.76 -5.29
C ARG A 99 -11.53 -16.62 -6.47
N SER A 100 -12.72 -16.34 -6.99
CA SER A 100 -13.26 -17.04 -8.16
C SER A 100 -12.54 -16.69 -9.48
N ALA A 101 -11.91 -15.52 -9.56
CA ALA A 101 -11.16 -15.07 -10.73
C ALA A 101 -9.71 -15.59 -10.77
N LEU A 102 -9.16 -16.04 -9.64
CA LEU A 102 -7.80 -16.59 -9.57
C LEU A 102 -7.76 -18.00 -10.16
N SER A 103 -6.75 -18.27 -10.98
CA SER A 103 -6.40 -19.63 -11.35
C SER A 103 -5.76 -20.38 -10.17
N ARG A 104 -5.64 -21.72 -10.28
CA ARG A 104 -5.01 -22.55 -9.23
C ARG A 104 -3.60 -22.10 -8.86
N ASP A 105 -2.84 -21.59 -9.84
CA ASP A 105 -1.47 -21.14 -9.64
C ASP A 105 -1.39 -19.77 -8.95
N GLU A 106 -2.51 -19.03 -8.91
CA GLU A 106 -2.59 -17.68 -8.33
C GLU A 106 -3.20 -17.66 -6.92
N GLU A 107 -3.55 -18.81 -6.35
CA GLU A 107 -4.14 -18.89 -4.99
C GLU A 107 -3.23 -18.27 -3.91
N GLN A 108 -1.91 -18.27 -4.12
CA GLN A 108 -0.97 -17.60 -3.21
C GLN A 108 -1.20 -16.09 -3.13
N ASN A 109 -1.79 -15.46 -4.17
CA ASN A 109 -2.12 -14.05 -4.17
C ASN A 109 -3.26 -13.74 -3.19
N LEU A 110 -4.18 -14.68 -2.98
CA LEU A 110 -5.22 -14.55 -1.95
C LEU A 110 -4.63 -14.48 -0.54
N SER A 111 -3.57 -15.25 -0.27
CA SER A 111 -2.86 -15.21 1.02
C SER A 111 -2.29 -13.82 1.31
N LYS A 112 -1.67 -13.19 0.30
CA LYS A 112 -1.10 -11.84 0.41
C LYS A 112 -2.17 -10.77 0.68
N ILE A 113 -3.32 -10.84 -0.01
CA ILE A 113 -4.44 -9.92 0.25
C ILE A 113 -5.00 -10.12 1.66
N ARG A 114 -5.12 -11.36 2.14
CA ARG A 114 -5.63 -11.67 3.49
C ARG A 114 -4.77 -11.04 4.60
N MET A 115 -3.47 -10.86 4.39
CA MET A 115 -2.60 -10.16 5.35
C MET A 115 -3.07 -8.72 5.62
N PHE A 116 -3.68 -8.05 4.64
CA PHE A 116 -4.17 -6.67 4.77
C PHE A 116 -5.57 -6.54 5.36
N VAL A 117 -6.35 -7.64 5.36
CA VAL A 117 -7.76 -7.64 5.82
C VAL A 117 -7.88 -8.04 7.30
N ARG A 118 -6.81 -8.53 7.92
CA ARG A 118 -6.87 -9.20 9.23
C ARG A 118 -6.51 -8.34 10.44
N ASN A 119 -6.39 -7.02 10.29
CA ASN A 119 -6.13 -6.09 11.39
C ASN A 119 -7.22 -5.02 11.50
#